data_AF-A0A966TTP9-F1
#
_entry.id   AF-A0A966TTP9-F1
#
_cell.length_a   1.000
_cell.length_b   1.000
_cell.length_c   1.000
_cell.angle_alpha   90.00
_cell.angle_beta   90.00
_cell.angle_gamma   90.00
#
_symmetry.space_group_name_H-M   'P 1'
#
loop_
_entity.id
_entity.type
_entity.pdbx_description
1 polymer ?
#
loop_
_entity_poly.entity_id
_entity_poly.type
_entity_poly.pdbx_seq_one_letter_code
_entity_poly.pdbx_strand_id
1 'polypeptide(L)'
;MRRSLLCLLLLLPHLAAAQAPREAGRLALVAASQNRWAEADVAAERADPLLRKMVLWLRLQSRQANSTAQEFLAFAENSADWPAMDAIARNAEAVLENDPDDALALRWFTTRPARSVGGAMRHADALARAGRDREATEIARRGWTETPADVTDENLFLQRHAARLTTDQHWARFDRLSYARDFAAAGRLLPYLDATRAQIAQLRLSYASGGDASAGAALAARDAGATLERARALRVAGRDTEAASAFAAGAAAQNNL
;
A
#
# COMPACT_ATOMS: atom_id res chain seq x y z
N MET A 1 8.72 -72.79 33.25
CA MET A 1 8.00 -71.70 33.97
C MET A 1 8.83 -70.43 33.84
N ARG A 2 8.20 -69.29 33.42
CA ARG A 2 8.63 -67.89 33.63
C ARG A 2 9.92 -67.46 32.87
N ARG A 3 10.01 -66.33 32.15
CA ARG A 3 9.28 -65.05 32.15
C ARG A 3 9.46 -64.34 30.79
N SER A 4 8.34 -63.90 30.20
CA SER A 4 8.25 -62.72 29.33
C SER A 4 8.51 -61.44 30.15
N LEU A 5 8.66 -60.31 29.46
CA LEU A 5 8.87 -58.92 29.92
C LEU A 5 10.33 -58.46 30.00
N LEU A 6 10.86 -57.93 28.90
CA LEU A 6 11.72 -56.73 28.92
C LEU A 6 11.88 -56.17 27.49
N CYS A 7 10.86 -55.48 26.96
CA CYS A 7 10.99 -54.79 25.66
C CYS A 7 10.19 -53.47 25.57
N LEU A 8 9.91 -52.80 26.69
CA LEU A 8 9.08 -51.58 26.66
C LEU A 8 9.62 -50.43 27.52
N LEU A 9 10.90 -50.06 27.38
CA LEU A 9 11.48 -48.93 28.15
C LEU A 9 12.49 -48.06 27.38
N LEU A 10 12.50 -48.07 26.04
CA LEU A 10 13.42 -47.23 25.25
C LEU A 10 12.75 -46.23 24.28
N LEU A 11 11.44 -45.97 24.42
CA LEU A 11 10.72 -44.97 23.63
C LEU A 11 10.30 -43.70 24.40
N LEU A 12 10.58 -43.62 25.70
CA LEU A 12 10.15 -42.51 26.56
C LEU A 12 10.98 -41.20 26.48
N PRO A 13 12.29 -41.16 26.13
CA PRO A 13 13.00 -39.88 26.12
C PRO A 13 12.65 -39.00 24.89
N HIS A 14 12.19 -39.62 23.79
CA HIS A 14 11.84 -38.87 22.57
C HIS A 14 10.55 -38.05 22.71
N LEU A 15 9.57 -38.53 23.49
CA LEU A 15 8.30 -37.82 23.72
C LEU A 15 8.48 -36.61 24.65
N ALA A 16 9.34 -36.70 25.68
CA ALA A 16 9.62 -35.59 26.59
C ALA A 16 10.42 -34.46 25.91
N ALA A 17 11.39 -34.81 25.06
CA ALA A 17 12.20 -33.84 24.30
C ALA A 17 11.35 -33.00 23.31
N ALA A 18 10.28 -33.57 22.76
CA ALA A 18 9.36 -32.85 21.86
C ALA A 18 8.27 -32.05 22.60
N GLN A 19 8.05 -32.28 23.90
CA GLN A 19 6.98 -31.63 24.66
C GLN A 19 7.36 -30.21 25.12
N ALA A 20 8.62 -30.00 25.52
CA ALA A 20 9.08 -28.69 25.99
C ALA A 20 9.03 -27.60 24.88
N PRO A 21 9.45 -27.85 23.62
CA PRO A 21 9.33 -26.86 22.55
C PRO A 21 7.88 -26.55 22.16
N ARG A 22 6.96 -27.52 22.26
CA ARG A 22 5.54 -27.30 22.01
C ARG A 22 4.90 -26.42 23.07
N GLU A 23 5.19 -26.68 24.34
CA GLU A 23 4.66 -25.88 25.45
C GLU A 23 5.21 -24.44 25.42
N ALA A 24 6.50 -24.28 25.14
CA ALA A 24 7.11 -22.97 24.92
C ALA A 24 6.42 -22.20 23.78
N GLY A 25 6.13 -22.87 22.66
CA GLY A 25 5.39 -22.25 21.56
C GLY A 25 3.94 -21.91 21.89
N ARG A 26 3.25 -22.73 22.70
CA ARG A 26 1.90 -22.40 23.21
C ARG A 26 1.93 -21.14 24.06
N LEU A 27 2.88 -21.02 24.98
CA LEU A 27 3.07 -19.83 25.81
C LEU A 27 3.38 -18.60 24.94
N ALA A 28 4.23 -18.75 23.93
CA ALA A 28 4.55 -17.68 23.00
C ALA A 28 3.32 -17.18 22.23
N LEU A 29 2.49 -18.08 21.73
CA LEU A 29 1.25 -17.72 21.02
C LEU A 29 0.21 -17.06 21.95
N VAL A 30 0.10 -17.49 23.21
CA VAL A 30 -0.78 -16.85 24.20
C VAL A 30 -0.30 -15.44 24.54
N ALA A 31 1.01 -15.22 24.69
CA ALA A 31 1.56 -13.89 24.90
C ALA A 31 1.33 -13.00 23.67
N ALA A 32 1.57 -13.52 22.46
CA ALA A 32 1.35 -12.81 21.20
C ALA A 32 -0.11 -12.38 21.00
N SER A 33 -1.08 -13.26 21.31
CA SER A 33 -2.51 -12.92 21.19
C SER A 33 -2.97 -11.82 22.15
N GLN A 34 -2.17 -11.54 23.18
CA GLN A 34 -2.38 -10.47 24.16
C GLN A 34 -1.48 -9.25 23.89
N ASN A 35 -0.82 -9.17 22.73
CA ASN A 35 0.17 -8.15 22.35
C ASN A 35 1.38 -8.03 23.30
N ARG A 36 1.68 -9.09 24.08
CA ARG A 36 2.83 -9.15 24.99
C ARG A 36 4.06 -9.64 24.22
N TRP A 37 4.51 -8.85 23.25
CA TRP A 37 5.51 -9.26 22.25
C TRP A 37 6.85 -9.67 22.86
N ALA A 38 7.38 -8.92 23.82
CA ALA A 38 8.64 -9.27 24.49
C ALA A 38 8.56 -10.64 25.19
N GLU A 39 7.45 -10.94 25.88
CA GLU A 39 7.24 -12.25 26.49
C GLU A 39 7.07 -13.36 25.44
N ALA A 40 6.38 -13.04 24.34
CA ALA A 40 6.20 -13.97 23.22
C ALA A 40 7.54 -14.35 22.59
N ASP A 41 8.43 -13.38 22.38
CA ASP A 41 9.75 -13.59 21.79
C ASP A 41 10.63 -14.48 22.68
N VAL A 42 10.70 -14.18 23.99
CA VAL A 42 11.45 -14.99 24.96
C VAL A 42 10.94 -16.43 25.01
N ALA A 43 9.61 -16.62 24.99
CA ALA A 43 9.04 -17.97 24.94
C ALA A 43 9.33 -18.67 23.60
N ALA A 44 9.33 -17.92 22.48
CA ALA A 44 9.59 -18.44 21.15
C ALA A 44 11.05 -18.90 20.94
N GLU A 45 12.02 -18.37 21.69
CA GLU A 45 13.42 -18.83 21.64
C GLU A 45 13.55 -20.33 21.91
N ARG A 46 12.73 -20.88 22.82
CA ARG A 46 12.73 -22.30 23.19
C ARG A 46 11.73 -23.14 22.40
N ALA A 47 10.91 -22.50 21.56
CA ALA A 47 9.86 -23.15 20.80
C ALA A 47 10.41 -23.90 19.58
N ASP A 48 9.57 -24.76 19.01
CA ASP A 48 9.80 -25.34 17.69
C ASP A 48 10.02 -24.23 16.63
N PRO A 49 10.92 -24.41 15.64
CA PRO A 49 11.19 -23.41 14.61
C PRO A 49 9.94 -22.89 13.87
N LEU A 50 8.93 -23.75 13.64
CA LEU A 50 7.68 -23.32 13.00
C LEU A 50 6.90 -22.36 13.90
N LEU A 51 6.79 -22.68 15.19
CA LEU A 51 6.08 -21.83 16.15
C LEU A 51 6.81 -20.49 16.35
N ARG A 52 8.14 -20.50 16.36
CA ARG A 52 8.94 -19.27 16.36
C ARG A 52 8.66 -18.40 15.13
N LYS A 53 8.63 -19.01 13.94
CA LYS A 53 8.28 -18.31 12.69
C LYS A 53 6.85 -17.77 12.72
N MET A 54 5.89 -18.50 13.30
CA MET A 54 4.50 -18.04 13.45
C MET A 54 4.40 -16.84 14.40
N VAL A 55 5.12 -16.84 15.53
CA VAL A 55 5.14 -15.70 16.47
C VAL A 55 5.71 -14.46 15.80
N LEU A 56 6.84 -14.59 15.07
CA LEU A 56 7.40 -13.49 14.29
C LEU A 56 6.41 -12.98 13.24
N TRP A 57 5.76 -13.89 12.50
CA TRP A 57 4.75 -13.53 11.51
C TRP A 57 3.56 -12.77 12.10
N LEU A 58 3.05 -13.17 13.28
CA LEU A 58 2.01 -12.45 14.00
C LEU A 58 2.49 -11.06 14.42
N ARG A 59 3.73 -10.96 14.91
CA ARG A 59 4.34 -9.71 15.35
C ARG A 59 4.49 -8.72 14.19
N LEU A 60 4.97 -9.14 13.03
CA LEU A 60 5.14 -8.29 11.84
C LEU A 60 3.81 -7.77 11.27
N GLN A 61 2.71 -8.46 11.52
CA GLN A 61 1.37 -7.96 11.16
C GLN A 61 0.83 -6.93 12.14
N SER A 62 1.32 -6.91 13.38
CA SER A 62 0.87 -5.97 14.41
C SER A 62 1.62 -4.64 14.32
N ARG A 63 0.87 -3.55 14.13
CA ARG A 63 1.42 -2.18 14.21
C ARG A 63 1.83 -1.77 15.62
N GLN A 64 1.38 -2.49 16.65
CA GLN A 64 1.74 -2.24 18.05
C GLN A 64 3.07 -2.90 18.43
N ALA A 65 3.58 -3.79 17.58
CA ALA A 65 4.88 -4.40 17.78
C ALA A 65 5.98 -3.49 17.25
N ASN A 66 7.04 -3.30 18.03
CA ASN A 66 8.23 -2.55 17.63
C ASN A 66 9.17 -3.46 16.80
N SER A 67 8.70 -3.92 15.64
CA SER A 67 9.52 -4.74 14.73
C SER A 67 10.43 -3.84 13.88
N THR A 68 11.64 -4.30 13.64
CA THR A 68 12.66 -3.55 12.88
C THR A 68 12.51 -3.77 11.37
N ALA A 69 13.03 -2.84 10.56
CA ALA A 69 13.05 -3.01 9.10
C ALA A 69 13.83 -4.27 8.67
N GLN A 70 14.87 -4.63 9.42
CA GLN A 70 15.66 -5.84 9.17
C GLN A 70 14.84 -7.12 9.38
N GLU A 71 13.99 -7.17 10.40
CA GLU A 71 13.10 -8.31 10.63
C GLU A 71 12.05 -8.43 9.52
N PHE A 72 11.49 -7.32 9.06
CA PHE A 72 10.59 -7.30 7.90
C PHE A 72 11.27 -7.84 6.65
N LEU A 73 12.46 -7.32 6.31
CA LEU A 73 13.20 -7.75 5.13
C LEU A 73 13.57 -9.23 5.21
N ALA A 74 14.15 -9.66 6.33
CA ALA A 74 14.56 -11.05 6.54
C ALA A 74 13.36 -12.01 6.44
N PHE A 75 12.23 -11.68 7.05
CA PHE A 75 11.03 -12.52 6.95
C PHE A 75 10.53 -12.59 5.51
N ALA A 76 10.45 -11.45 4.82
CA ALA A 76 9.92 -11.37 3.46
C ALA A 76 10.80 -12.06 2.41
N GLU A 77 12.11 -12.14 2.62
CA GLU A 77 13.04 -12.87 1.75
C GLU A 77 13.00 -14.39 1.97
N ASN A 78 12.79 -14.83 3.22
CA ASN A 78 12.77 -16.24 3.58
C ASN A 78 11.37 -16.88 3.56
N SER A 79 10.32 -16.09 3.33
CA SER A 79 8.91 -16.51 3.51
C SER A 79 7.95 -15.81 2.53
N ALA A 80 8.33 -15.68 1.25
CA ALA A 80 7.57 -14.90 0.28
C ALA A 80 6.14 -15.43 0.01
N ASP A 81 5.91 -16.73 0.18
CA ASP A 81 4.64 -17.44 -0.01
C ASP A 81 3.78 -17.51 1.27
N TRP A 82 4.25 -16.91 2.36
CA TRP A 82 3.56 -16.97 3.64
C TRP A 82 2.24 -16.18 3.61
N PRO A 83 1.24 -16.51 4.43
CA PRO A 83 0.00 -15.73 4.47
C PRO A 83 0.22 -14.25 4.82
N ALA A 84 -0.68 -13.40 4.35
CA ALA A 84 -0.75 -11.98 4.72
C ALA A 84 0.50 -11.14 4.42
N MET A 85 1.32 -11.53 3.42
CA MET A 85 2.48 -10.74 2.99
C MET A 85 2.14 -9.31 2.58
N ASP A 86 0.90 -9.05 2.13
CA ASP A 86 0.46 -7.69 1.82
C ASP A 86 0.36 -6.79 3.04
N ALA A 87 -0.08 -7.33 4.18
CA ALA A 87 -0.13 -6.60 5.45
C ALA A 87 1.28 -6.33 5.97
N ILE A 88 2.14 -7.34 5.91
CA ILE A 88 3.56 -7.23 6.27
C ILE A 88 4.25 -6.17 5.42
N ALA A 89 3.99 -6.14 4.11
CA ALA A 89 4.60 -5.16 3.22
C ALA A 89 4.20 -3.71 3.55
N ARG A 90 2.93 -3.47 3.89
CA ARG A 90 2.46 -2.14 4.33
C ARG A 90 3.09 -1.72 5.65
N ASN A 91 3.23 -2.63 6.60
CA ASN A 91 3.86 -2.32 7.88
C ASN A 91 5.38 -2.09 7.73
N ALA A 92 6.03 -2.87 6.85
CA ALA A 92 7.43 -2.68 6.52
C ALA A 92 7.71 -1.30 5.94
N GLU A 93 6.89 -0.82 4.98
CA GLU A 93 7.05 0.52 4.41
C GLU A 93 6.95 1.62 5.47
N ALA A 94 6.03 1.51 6.44
CA ALA A 94 5.89 2.47 7.52
C ALA A 94 7.13 2.53 8.45
N VAL A 95 7.81 1.40 8.65
CA VAL A 95 9.08 1.35 9.41
C VAL A 95 10.24 1.87 8.57
N LEU A 96 10.30 1.45 7.29
CA LEU A 96 11.35 1.84 6.34
C LEU A 96 11.40 3.33 6.08
N GLU A 97 10.25 4.01 6.09
CA GLU A 97 10.15 5.44 5.83
C GLU A 97 11.10 6.29 6.70
N ASN A 98 11.29 5.88 7.95
CA ASN A 98 12.15 6.55 8.91
C ASN A 98 13.48 5.81 9.17
N ASP A 99 13.70 4.67 8.51
CA ASP A 99 14.92 3.88 8.68
C ASP A 99 16.09 4.50 7.90
N PRO A 100 17.23 4.78 8.56
CA PRO A 100 18.36 5.46 7.93
C PRO A 100 19.14 4.58 6.93
N ASP A 101 18.97 3.26 6.95
CA ASP A 101 19.74 2.33 6.11
C ASP A 101 19.19 2.25 4.67
N ASP A 102 19.89 2.93 3.75
CA ASP A 102 19.56 2.89 2.32
C ASP A 102 19.74 1.53 1.68
N ALA A 103 20.72 0.74 2.12
CA ALA A 103 20.94 -0.57 1.55
C ALA A 103 19.74 -1.48 1.87
N LEU A 104 19.20 -1.37 3.08
CA LEU A 104 18.01 -2.09 3.50
C LEU A 104 16.79 -1.66 2.68
N ALA A 105 16.56 -0.36 2.52
CA ALA A 105 15.47 0.15 1.69
C ALA A 105 15.59 -0.31 0.22
N LEU A 106 16.76 -0.19 -0.40
CA LEU A 106 16.98 -0.61 -1.78
C LEU A 106 16.74 -2.11 -1.96
N ARG A 107 17.21 -2.95 -1.02
CA ARG A 107 16.95 -4.40 -1.04
C ARG A 107 15.46 -4.71 -0.92
N TRP A 108 14.75 -4.03 -0.02
CA TRP A 108 13.31 -4.20 0.12
C TRP A 108 12.57 -3.92 -1.20
N PHE A 109 12.81 -2.75 -1.78
CA PHE A 109 12.10 -2.28 -2.96
C PHE A 109 12.52 -2.96 -4.28
N THR A 110 13.61 -3.74 -4.28
CA THR A 110 14.07 -4.49 -5.47
C THR A 110 13.01 -5.46 -6.00
N THR A 111 12.25 -6.11 -5.11
CA THR A 111 11.21 -7.08 -5.52
C THR A 111 9.82 -6.70 -5.04
N ARG A 112 9.67 -5.57 -4.35
CA ARG A 112 8.42 -5.13 -3.72
C ARG A 112 8.20 -3.65 -4.08
N PRO A 113 7.42 -3.35 -5.12
CA PRO A 113 7.10 -1.96 -5.46
C PRO A 113 6.45 -1.24 -4.28
N ALA A 114 6.75 0.04 -4.14
CA ALA A 114 6.17 0.88 -3.09
C ALA A 114 4.64 0.93 -3.19
N ARG A 115 3.98 0.91 -2.04
CA ARG A 115 2.52 0.83 -1.90
C ARG A 115 1.93 2.08 -1.26
N SER A 116 2.77 2.96 -0.71
CA SER A 116 2.41 4.29 -0.25
C SER A 116 3.31 5.37 -0.85
N VAL A 117 2.87 6.62 -0.75
CA VAL A 117 3.70 7.77 -1.13
C VAL A 117 4.95 7.86 -0.25
N GLY A 118 4.85 7.61 1.06
CA GLY A 118 6.01 7.54 1.97
C GLY A 118 7.02 6.46 1.57
N GLY A 119 6.55 5.26 1.20
CA GLY A 119 7.41 4.18 0.70
C GLY A 119 8.09 4.55 -0.63
N ALA A 120 7.36 5.20 -1.54
CA ALA A 120 7.92 5.65 -2.82
C ALA A 120 8.98 6.75 -2.62
N MET A 121 8.76 7.69 -1.69
CA MET A 121 9.77 8.68 -1.30
C MET A 121 11.01 8.00 -0.75
N ARG A 122 10.83 7.08 0.21
CA ARG A 122 11.96 6.37 0.82
C ARG A 122 12.80 5.64 -0.22
N HIS A 123 12.16 5.01 -1.20
CA HIS A 123 12.83 4.35 -2.31
C HIS A 123 13.56 5.35 -3.22
N ALA A 124 12.89 6.41 -3.64
CA ALA A 124 13.48 7.44 -4.49
C ALA A 124 14.68 8.15 -3.81
N ASP A 125 14.58 8.42 -2.51
CA ASP A 125 15.66 9.03 -1.72
C ASP A 125 16.86 8.09 -1.58
N ALA A 126 16.64 6.79 -1.40
CA ALA A 126 17.70 5.80 -1.37
C ALA A 126 18.41 5.70 -2.72
N LEU A 127 17.65 5.70 -3.82
CA LEU A 127 18.17 5.67 -5.18
C LEU A 127 19.01 6.92 -5.50
N ALA A 128 18.51 8.10 -5.14
CA ALA A 128 19.23 9.35 -5.34
C ALA A 128 20.55 9.38 -4.57
N ARG A 129 20.55 8.97 -3.29
CA ARG A 129 21.78 8.86 -2.49
C ARG A 129 22.77 7.83 -3.03
N ALA A 130 22.29 6.81 -3.72
CA ALA A 130 23.11 5.83 -4.44
C ALA A 130 23.57 6.31 -5.84
N GLY A 131 23.31 7.56 -6.23
CA GLY A 131 23.68 8.11 -7.54
C GLY A 131 22.80 7.64 -8.71
N ARG A 132 21.64 7.04 -8.43
CA ARG A 132 20.70 6.47 -9.42
C ARG A 132 19.55 7.44 -9.70
N ASP A 133 19.87 8.69 -10.05
CA ASP A 133 18.90 9.80 -10.14
C ASP A 133 17.77 9.58 -11.16
N ARG A 134 18.07 8.91 -12.27
CA ARG A 134 17.05 8.58 -13.28
C ARG A 134 15.99 7.65 -12.68
N GLU A 135 16.41 6.59 -12.02
CA GLU A 135 15.52 5.64 -11.37
C GLU A 135 14.78 6.29 -10.20
N ALA A 136 15.46 7.15 -9.43
CA ALA A 136 14.82 7.93 -8.36
C ALA A 136 13.67 8.80 -8.90
N THR A 137 13.86 9.42 -10.06
CA THR A 137 12.84 10.23 -10.74
C THR A 137 11.68 9.36 -11.21
N GLU A 138 11.97 8.22 -11.84
CA GLU A 138 10.94 7.28 -12.32
C GLU A 138 10.09 6.74 -11.15
N ILE A 139 10.73 6.33 -10.06
CA ILE A 139 10.05 5.84 -8.85
C ILE A 139 9.23 6.93 -8.17
N ALA A 140 9.77 8.15 -8.02
CA ALA A 140 9.04 9.27 -7.44
C ALA A 140 7.78 9.59 -8.26
N ARG A 141 7.91 9.68 -9.58
CA ARG A 141 6.79 9.95 -10.50
C ARG A 141 5.71 8.87 -10.39
N ARG A 142 6.12 7.61 -10.39
CA ARG A 142 5.21 6.46 -10.27
C ARG A 142 4.48 6.44 -8.93
N GLY A 143 5.22 6.63 -7.84
CA GLY A 143 4.65 6.70 -6.49
C GLY A 143 3.61 7.81 -6.39
N TRP A 144 3.98 9.02 -6.83
CA TRP A 144 3.05 10.14 -6.86
C TRP A 144 1.77 9.83 -7.66
N THR A 145 1.85 9.17 -8.80
CA THR A 145 0.65 8.89 -9.61
C THR A 145 -0.18 7.73 -9.08
N GLU A 146 0.45 6.66 -8.62
CA GLU A 146 -0.21 5.36 -8.41
C GLU A 146 -0.56 5.05 -6.95
N THR A 147 0.18 5.59 -5.97
CA THR A 147 0.01 5.18 -4.58
C THR A 147 -0.94 6.10 -3.79
N PRO A 148 -1.67 5.55 -2.80
CA PRO A 148 -2.42 6.35 -1.83
C PRO A 148 -1.48 7.23 -0.99
N ALA A 149 -2.01 8.35 -0.52
CA ALA A 149 -1.36 9.26 0.43
C ALA A 149 -2.44 9.95 1.26
N ASP A 150 -2.12 10.26 2.52
CA ASP A 150 -2.85 11.30 3.23
C ASP A 150 -2.29 12.69 2.90
N VAL A 151 -2.88 13.74 3.50
CA VAL A 151 -2.47 15.13 3.27
C VAL A 151 -1.04 15.40 3.77
N THR A 152 -0.62 14.74 4.84
CA THR A 152 0.71 14.92 5.44
C THR A 152 1.77 14.37 4.49
N ASP A 153 1.59 13.14 4.03
CA ASP A 153 2.47 12.48 3.07
C ASP A 153 2.52 13.24 1.74
N GLU A 154 1.38 13.75 1.27
CA GLU A 154 1.29 14.53 0.04
C GLU A 154 2.13 15.81 0.10
N ASN A 155 2.02 16.55 1.19
CA ASN A 155 2.80 17.78 1.40
C ASN A 155 4.30 17.49 1.53
N LEU A 156 4.66 16.45 2.27
CA LEU A 156 6.05 16.05 2.44
C LEU A 156 6.66 15.59 1.11
N PHE A 157 5.90 14.84 0.30
CA PHE A 157 6.31 14.43 -1.03
C PHE A 157 6.59 15.64 -1.91
N LEU A 158 5.65 16.60 -2.00
CA LEU A 158 5.81 17.78 -2.83
C LEU A 158 7.00 18.63 -2.38
N GLN A 159 7.22 18.77 -1.07
CA GLN A 159 8.38 19.49 -0.54
C GLN A 159 9.71 18.90 -1.03
N ARG A 160 9.82 17.57 -1.11
CA ARG A 160 11.07 16.87 -1.43
C ARG A 160 11.25 16.53 -2.91
N HIS A 161 10.17 16.24 -3.63
CA HIS A 161 10.20 15.67 -4.98
C HIS A 161 9.46 16.51 -6.03
N ALA A 162 8.93 17.71 -5.72
CA ALA A 162 8.23 18.52 -6.73
C ALA A 162 9.06 18.77 -8.00
N ALA A 163 10.38 18.98 -7.87
CA ALA A 163 11.28 19.18 -9.02
C ALA A 163 11.35 17.96 -9.97
N ARG A 164 10.95 16.77 -9.51
CA ARG A 164 10.89 15.55 -10.32
C ARG A 164 9.54 15.38 -11.04
N LEU A 165 8.52 16.16 -10.66
CA LEU A 165 7.18 16.08 -11.23
C LEU A 165 6.99 17.04 -12.39
N THR A 166 6.05 16.68 -13.25
CA THR A 166 5.55 17.54 -14.33
C THR A 166 4.03 17.62 -14.20
N THR A 167 3.41 18.53 -14.96
CA THR A 167 1.96 18.64 -15.09
C THR A 167 1.30 17.31 -15.44
N ASP A 168 1.98 16.44 -16.19
CA ASP A 168 1.46 15.11 -16.55
C ASP A 168 1.28 14.20 -15.33
N GLN A 169 2.21 14.23 -14.37
CA GLN A 169 2.07 13.43 -13.16
C GLN A 169 0.99 13.97 -12.23
N HIS A 170 0.84 15.29 -12.15
CA HIS A 170 -0.28 15.90 -11.43
C HIS A 170 -1.63 15.54 -12.08
N TRP A 171 -1.71 15.55 -13.42
CA TRP A 171 -2.90 15.13 -14.13
C TRP A 171 -3.24 13.66 -13.92
N ALA A 172 -2.26 12.76 -14.06
CA ALA A 172 -2.46 11.33 -13.85
C ALA A 172 -2.95 11.02 -12.41
N ARG A 173 -2.39 11.70 -11.41
CA ARG A 173 -2.86 11.58 -10.02
C ARG A 173 -4.28 12.15 -9.86
N PHE A 174 -4.57 13.31 -10.44
CA PHE A 174 -5.92 13.90 -10.44
C PHE A 174 -6.95 12.95 -11.04
N ASP A 175 -6.64 12.39 -12.20
CA ASP A 175 -7.51 11.50 -12.94
C ASP A 175 -7.83 10.24 -12.13
N ARG A 176 -6.80 9.57 -11.59
CA ARG A 176 -6.96 8.42 -10.68
C ARG A 176 -7.83 8.74 -9.47
N LEU A 177 -7.56 9.86 -8.78
CA LEU A 177 -8.30 10.26 -7.58
C LEU A 177 -9.76 10.63 -7.91
N SER A 178 -9.98 11.31 -9.03
CA SER A 178 -11.32 11.64 -9.54
C SER A 178 -12.13 10.38 -9.83
N TYR A 179 -11.55 9.37 -10.47
CA TYR A 179 -12.23 8.09 -10.72
C TYR A 179 -12.50 7.32 -9.42
N ALA A 180 -11.58 7.37 -8.46
CA ALA A 180 -11.77 6.82 -7.11
C ALA A 180 -12.77 7.62 -6.25
N ARG A 181 -13.32 8.73 -6.77
CA ARG A 181 -14.22 9.67 -6.08
C ARG A 181 -13.63 10.37 -4.86
N ASP A 182 -12.30 10.42 -4.75
CA ASP A 182 -11.62 11.25 -3.76
C ASP A 182 -11.44 12.67 -4.30
N PHE A 183 -12.55 13.42 -4.37
CA PHE A 183 -12.56 14.78 -4.92
C PHE A 183 -11.87 15.79 -4.03
N ALA A 184 -11.80 15.54 -2.73
CA ALA A 184 -11.03 16.38 -1.82
C ALA A 184 -9.54 16.30 -2.16
N ALA A 185 -9.00 15.09 -2.39
CA ALA A 185 -7.62 14.93 -2.83
C ALA A 185 -7.39 15.38 -4.27
N ALA A 186 -8.30 15.05 -5.19
CA ALA A 186 -8.19 15.51 -6.57
C ALA A 186 -8.17 17.05 -6.65
N GLY A 187 -9.05 17.73 -5.90
CA GLY A 187 -9.14 19.20 -5.87
C GLY A 187 -7.85 19.90 -5.45
N ARG A 188 -7.06 19.30 -4.55
CA ARG A 188 -5.75 19.85 -4.14
C ARG A 188 -4.74 19.91 -5.29
N LEU A 189 -4.95 19.17 -6.37
CA LEU A 189 -4.04 19.14 -7.52
C LEU A 189 -4.27 20.28 -8.52
N LEU A 190 -5.41 20.99 -8.44
CA LEU A 190 -5.75 22.08 -9.36
C LEU A 190 -4.63 23.12 -9.57
N PRO A 191 -3.91 23.59 -8.53
CA PRO A 191 -2.86 24.59 -8.71
C PRO A 191 -1.65 24.10 -9.52
N TYR A 192 -1.49 22.79 -9.70
CA TYR A 192 -0.37 22.17 -10.41
C TYR A 192 -0.71 21.77 -11.86
N LEU A 193 -1.95 22.03 -12.31
CA LEU A 193 -2.41 21.72 -13.65
C LEU A 193 -2.19 22.91 -14.60
N ASP A 194 -1.99 22.62 -15.88
CA ASP A 194 -2.11 23.64 -16.92
C ASP A 194 -3.56 24.11 -17.08
N ALA A 195 -3.75 25.25 -17.76
CA ALA A 195 -5.05 25.90 -17.88
C ALA A 195 -6.14 24.99 -18.49
N THR A 196 -5.78 24.16 -19.49
CA THR A 196 -6.73 23.28 -20.16
C THR A 196 -7.18 22.15 -19.23
N ARG A 197 -6.23 21.49 -18.55
CA ARG A 197 -6.54 20.43 -17.59
C ARG A 197 -7.25 20.95 -16.35
N ALA A 198 -6.92 22.16 -15.87
CA ALA A 198 -7.60 22.79 -14.75
C ALA A 198 -9.10 23.03 -15.04
N GLN A 199 -9.46 23.44 -16.25
CA GLN A 199 -10.87 23.61 -16.66
C GLN A 199 -11.64 22.28 -16.63
N ILE A 200 -11.06 21.21 -17.17
CA ILE A 200 -11.66 19.87 -17.16
C ILE A 200 -11.81 19.36 -15.72
N ALA A 201 -10.77 19.54 -14.90
CA ALA A 201 -10.76 19.15 -13.50
C ALA A 201 -11.86 19.86 -12.70
N GLN A 202 -12.00 21.18 -12.88
CA GLN A 202 -13.07 21.97 -12.24
C GLN A 202 -14.46 21.51 -12.68
N LEU A 203 -14.66 21.17 -13.96
CA LEU A 203 -15.94 20.61 -14.43
C LEU A 203 -16.27 19.28 -13.76
N ARG A 204 -15.31 18.35 -13.71
CA ARG A 204 -15.49 17.05 -13.02
C ARG A 204 -15.88 17.23 -11.56
N LEU A 205 -15.17 18.10 -10.85
CA LEU A 205 -15.45 18.42 -9.44
C LEU A 205 -16.82 19.07 -9.27
N SER A 206 -17.18 20.02 -10.13
CA SER A 206 -18.47 20.71 -10.10
C SER A 206 -19.64 19.75 -10.31
N TYR A 207 -19.58 18.89 -11.34
CA TYR A 207 -20.62 17.88 -11.56
C TYR A 207 -20.72 16.89 -10.39
N ALA A 208 -19.57 16.44 -9.86
CA ALA A 208 -19.53 15.52 -8.73
C ALA A 208 -20.16 16.11 -7.46
N SER A 209 -20.15 17.44 -7.29
CA SER A 209 -20.77 18.15 -6.17
C SER A 209 -22.17 18.69 -6.47
N GLY A 210 -22.80 18.29 -7.57
CA GLY A 210 -24.18 18.69 -7.92
C GLY A 210 -24.30 20.05 -8.63
N GLY A 211 -23.23 20.54 -9.26
CA GLY A 211 -23.27 21.72 -10.12
C GLY A 211 -24.12 21.52 -11.38
N ASP A 212 -24.35 22.61 -12.12
CA ASP A 212 -25.14 22.59 -13.36
C ASP A 212 -24.50 21.68 -14.42
N ALA A 213 -25.14 20.55 -14.71
CA ALA A 213 -24.69 19.59 -15.72
C ALA A 213 -24.74 20.13 -17.16
N SER A 214 -25.30 21.32 -17.39
CA SER A 214 -25.31 22.02 -18.69
C SER A 214 -24.05 22.84 -18.89
N ALA A 215 -23.45 23.36 -17.81
CA ALA A 215 -22.24 24.16 -17.85
C ALA A 215 -21.08 23.35 -18.45
N GLY A 216 -20.41 23.89 -19.48
CA GLY A 216 -19.22 23.26 -20.06
C GLY A 216 -19.45 21.93 -20.79
N ALA A 217 -20.69 21.57 -21.15
CA ALA A 217 -21.03 20.27 -21.76
C ALA A 217 -20.17 19.89 -22.98
N ALA A 218 -19.85 20.85 -23.85
CA ALA A 218 -19.02 20.60 -25.04
C ALA A 218 -17.55 20.30 -24.68
N LEU A 219 -17.02 20.90 -23.60
CA LEU A 219 -15.69 20.59 -23.09
C LEU A 219 -15.69 19.23 -22.39
N ALA A 220 -16.74 18.94 -21.59
CA ALA A 220 -16.90 17.67 -20.91
C ALA A 220 -16.92 16.48 -21.89
N ALA A 221 -17.55 16.63 -23.07
CA ALA A 221 -17.59 15.59 -24.10
C ALA A 221 -16.20 15.25 -24.70
N ARG A 222 -15.17 16.08 -24.48
CA ARG A 222 -13.80 15.84 -24.96
C ARG A 222 -12.95 15.05 -23.97
N ASP A 223 -13.48 14.72 -22.81
CA ASP A 223 -12.77 14.07 -21.72
C ASP A 223 -13.64 12.98 -21.08
N ALA A 224 -13.09 11.77 -20.93
CA ALA A 224 -13.85 10.62 -20.48
C ALA A 224 -14.37 10.77 -19.03
N GLY A 225 -13.54 11.30 -18.12
CA GLY A 225 -13.95 11.49 -16.74
C GLY A 225 -14.99 12.59 -16.57
N ALA A 226 -14.88 13.70 -17.31
CA ALA A 226 -15.87 14.77 -17.31
C ALA A 226 -17.20 14.31 -17.92
N THR A 227 -17.15 13.52 -19.00
CA THR A 227 -18.32 12.87 -19.57
C THR A 227 -19.02 11.97 -18.54
N LEU A 228 -18.26 11.13 -17.83
CA LEU A 228 -18.79 10.24 -16.81
C LEU A 228 -19.45 11.01 -15.67
N GLU A 229 -18.78 12.02 -15.12
CA GLU A 229 -19.32 12.82 -14.01
C GLU A 229 -20.57 13.62 -14.44
N ARG A 230 -20.58 14.16 -15.65
CA ARG A 230 -21.76 14.84 -16.22
C ARG A 230 -22.95 13.89 -16.35
N ALA A 231 -22.73 12.70 -16.90
CA ALA A 231 -23.79 11.70 -17.05
C ALA A 231 -24.33 11.24 -15.70
N ARG A 232 -23.45 11.08 -14.69
CA ARG A 232 -23.86 10.78 -13.31
C ARG A 232 -24.71 11.89 -12.71
N ALA A 233 -24.31 13.15 -12.85
CA ALA A 233 -25.07 14.30 -12.35
C ALA A 233 -26.48 14.37 -12.99
N LEU A 234 -26.58 14.17 -14.31
CA LEU A 234 -27.87 14.12 -15.02
C LEU A 234 -28.76 12.98 -14.53
N ARG A 235 -28.20 11.80 -14.30
CA ARG A 235 -28.92 10.64 -13.77
C ARG A 235 -29.44 10.89 -12.34
N VAL A 236 -28.62 11.49 -11.48
CA VAL A 236 -29.04 11.87 -10.11
C VAL A 236 -30.20 12.86 -10.15
N ALA A 237 -30.25 13.74 -11.16
CA ALA A 237 -31.34 14.67 -11.39
C ALA A 237 -32.57 14.07 -12.12
N GLY A 238 -32.59 12.76 -12.40
CA GLY A 238 -33.69 12.08 -13.11
C GLY A 238 -33.76 12.36 -14.63
N ARG A 239 -32.69 12.93 -15.21
CA ARG A 239 -32.62 13.31 -16.64
C ARG A 239 -31.96 12.20 -17.47
N ASP A 240 -32.53 11.00 -17.44
CA ASP A 240 -31.89 9.79 -17.97
C ASP A 240 -31.59 9.84 -19.48
N THR A 241 -32.51 10.38 -20.29
CA THR A 241 -32.30 10.56 -21.74
C THR A 241 -31.11 11.49 -22.03
N GLU A 242 -30.95 12.52 -21.21
CA GLU A 242 -29.84 13.48 -21.34
C GLU A 242 -28.55 12.88 -20.83
N ALA A 243 -28.59 12.05 -19.78
CA ALA A 243 -27.44 11.30 -19.30
C ALA A 243 -26.93 10.33 -20.39
N ALA A 244 -27.83 9.60 -21.06
CA ALA A 244 -27.48 8.73 -22.19
C ALA A 244 -26.87 9.53 -23.36
N SER A 245 -27.47 10.67 -23.68
CA SER A 245 -26.96 11.58 -24.73
C SER A 245 -25.58 12.15 -24.37
N ALA A 246 -25.37 12.52 -23.10
CA ALA A 246 -24.08 12.98 -22.59
C ALA A 246 -23.01 11.89 -22.74
N PHE A 247 -23.34 10.65 -22.37
CA PHE A 247 -22.44 9.52 -22.49
C PHE A 247 -22.07 9.22 -23.95
N ALA A 248 -23.06 9.24 -24.85
CA ALA A 248 -22.85 9.05 -26.28
C ALA A 248 -21.98 10.15 -26.91
N ALA A 249 -22.17 11.42 -26.50
CA ALA A 249 -21.38 12.54 -26.99
C ALA A 249 -19.88 12.42 -26.63
N GLY A 250 -19.55 11.76 -25.52
CA GLY A 250 -18.16 11.55 -25.09
C GLY A 250 -17.54 10.23 -25.54
N ALA A 251 -18.21 9.43 -26.38
CA ALA A 251 -17.74 8.10 -26.77
C ALA A 251 -16.33 8.10 -27.39
N ALA A 252 -15.98 9.13 -28.18
CA ALA A 252 -14.65 9.25 -28.78
C ALA A 252 -13.53 9.40 -27.74
N ALA A 253 -13.81 10.06 -26.60
CA ALA A 253 -12.84 10.22 -25.52
C ALA A 253 -12.65 8.94 -24.69
N GLN A 254 -13.61 8.00 -24.75
CA GLN A 254 -13.57 6.74 -23.98
C GLN A 254 -12.67 5.67 -24.62
N ASN A 255 -12.38 5.77 -25.93
CA ASN A 255 -11.57 4.80 -26.66
C ASN A 255 -10.06 4.88 -26.35
N ASN A 256 -9.64 5.86 -25.54
CA ASN A 256 -8.25 6.10 -25.15
C ASN A 256 -8.01 5.87 -23.64
N LEU A 257 -8.91 5.13 -22.99
CA LEU A 257 -8.79 4.65 -21.61
C LEU A 257 -8.05 3.31 -21.56
#